data_AF-A0A231H9T3-F1
#
_entry.id   AF-A0A231H9T3-F1
#
_cell.length_a   1.000
_cell.length_b   1.000
_cell.length_c   1.000
_cell.angle_alpha   90.00
_cell.angle_beta   90.00
_cell.angle_gamma   90.00
#
_symmetry.space_group_name_H-M   'P 1'
#
loop_
_entity.id
_entity.type
_entity.pdbx_description
1 polymer ?
#
loop_
_entity_poly.entity_id
_entity_poly.type
_entity_poly.pdbx_seq_one_letter_code
_entity_poly.pdbx_strand_id
1 'polypeptide(L)'
;MPGKIDALLTRFREHAAALFEKHGMTNIGFWVANDDDGKPTETLVYLVAHASREAAQKSWESFWADPEWAAARADGEQVTASATSQFLDPADFSPLR
;
A
#
# COMPACT_ATOMS: atom_id res chain seq x y z
N MET A 1 -6.45 11.41 5.51
CA MET A 1 -7.15 12.69 5.79
C MET A 1 -7.77 12.58 7.17
N PRO A 2 -8.03 13.66 7.91
CA PRO A 2 -8.62 13.56 9.26
C PRO A 2 -9.91 12.75 9.26
N GLY A 3 -10.00 11.71 10.10
CA GLY A 3 -11.17 10.85 10.24
C GLY A 3 -11.48 9.97 9.02
N LYS A 4 -10.48 9.63 8.20
CA LYS A 4 -10.67 8.81 6.97
C LYS A 4 -9.89 7.50 6.99
N ILE A 5 -9.17 7.19 8.07
CA ILE A 5 -8.35 5.98 8.17
C ILE A 5 -9.17 4.71 7.97
N ASP A 6 -10.37 4.59 8.55
CA ASP A 6 -11.20 3.39 8.40
C ASP A 6 -11.64 3.16 6.95
N ALA A 7 -12.06 4.21 6.24
CA ALA A 7 -12.40 4.13 4.83
C ALA A 7 -11.19 3.75 3.96
N LEU A 8 -10.00 4.28 4.31
CA LEU A 8 -8.75 3.91 3.65
C LEU A 8 -8.42 2.43 3.87
N LEU A 9 -8.56 1.93 5.10
CA LEU A 9 -8.32 0.52 5.43
C LEU A 9 -9.30 -0.41 4.71
N THR A 10 -10.58 -0.05 4.64
CA THR A 10 -11.58 -0.80 3.85
C THR A 10 -11.19 -0.90 2.39
N ARG A 11 -10.82 0.22 1.75
CA ARG A 11 -10.37 0.21 0.34
C ARG A 11 -9.15 -0.69 0.12
N PHE A 12 -8.20 -0.69 1.05
CA PHE A 12 -7.04 -1.57 0.95
C PHE A 12 -7.41 -3.04 1.12
N ARG A 13 -8.28 -3.35 2.08
CA ARG A 13 -8.74 -4.71 2.37
C ARG A 13 -9.55 -5.30 1.22
N GLU A 14 -10.46 -4.53 0.65
CA GLU A 14 -11.42 -5.02 -0.36
C GLU A 14 -10.88 -4.98 -1.78
N HIS A 15 -9.89 -4.11 -2.05
CA HIS A 15 -9.39 -3.90 -3.40
C HIS A 15 -7.86 -3.95 -3.49
N ALA A 16 -7.15 -3.06 -2.81
CA ALA A 16 -5.74 -2.82 -3.11
C ALA A 16 -4.86 -4.06 -2.86
N ALA A 17 -5.07 -4.78 -1.76
CA ALA A 17 -4.25 -5.95 -1.43
C ALA A 17 -4.36 -7.07 -2.48
N ALA A 18 -5.57 -7.37 -2.96
CA ALA A 18 -5.78 -8.36 -4.01
C ALA A 18 -5.21 -7.90 -5.36
N LEU A 19 -5.34 -6.61 -5.67
CA LEU A 19 -4.77 -6.03 -6.89
C LEU A 19 -3.24 -6.01 -6.85
N PHE A 20 -2.62 -5.81 -5.69
CA PHE A 20 -1.16 -5.93 -5.55
C PHE A 20 -0.67 -7.32 -5.96
N GLU A 21 -1.33 -8.37 -5.47
CA GLU A 21 -1.01 -9.76 -5.84
C GLU A 21 -1.28 -10.04 -7.32
N LYS A 22 -2.41 -9.56 -7.86
CA LYS A 22 -2.74 -9.65 -9.30
C LYS A 22 -1.63 -9.09 -10.18
N HIS A 23 -0.98 -8.01 -9.76
CA HIS A 23 0.09 -7.34 -10.50
C HIS A 23 1.50 -7.80 -10.10
N GLY A 24 1.63 -8.95 -9.43
CA GLY A 24 2.91 -9.59 -9.15
C GLY A 24 3.69 -9.00 -7.96
N MET A 25 3.01 -8.28 -7.08
CA MET A 25 3.57 -7.81 -5.80
C MET A 25 3.21 -8.80 -4.70
N THR A 26 4.10 -9.00 -3.74
CA THR A 26 3.80 -9.82 -2.56
C THR A 26 3.51 -8.93 -1.36
N ASN A 27 2.33 -9.08 -0.76
CA ASN A 27 1.96 -8.36 0.46
C ASN A 27 2.80 -8.84 1.65
N ILE A 28 3.57 -7.94 2.28
CA ILE A 28 4.36 -8.26 3.47
C ILE A 28 3.64 -7.83 4.75
N GLY A 29 3.03 -6.65 4.75
CA GLY A 29 2.28 -6.18 5.91
C GLY A 29 1.69 -4.79 5.74
N PHE A 30 0.75 -4.49 6.63
CA PHE A 30 -0.01 -3.24 6.69
C PHE A 30 -0.15 -2.81 8.15
N TRP A 31 0.11 -1.54 8.43
CA TRP A 31 0.10 -0.96 9.77
C TRP A 31 -0.56 0.42 9.74
N VAL A 32 -1.27 0.78 10.81
CA VAL A 32 -1.60 2.18 11.08
C VAL A 32 -0.45 2.74 11.91
N ALA A 33 0.21 3.80 11.44
CA ALA A 33 1.31 4.42 12.17
C ALA A 33 0.80 5.03 13.49
N ASN A 34 1.64 5.00 14.51
CA ASN A 34 1.37 5.64 15.79
C ASN A 34 2.13 6.97 15.91
N ASP A 35 1.59 7.91 16.68
CA ASP A 35 2.32 9.12 17.10
C ASP A 35 3.32 8.80 18.23
N ASP A 36 4.02 9.84 18.72
CA ASP A 36 5.03 9.71 19.78
C ASP A 36 4.44 9.21 21.12
N ASP A 37 3.13 9.36 21.33
CA ASP A 37 2.41 8.83 22.49
C ASP A 37 1.90 7.39 22.28
N GLY A 38 2.19 6.79 21.12
CA GLY A 38 1.69 5.46 20.76
C GLY A 38 0.23 5.44 20.32
N LYS A 39 -0.40 6.59 20.02
CA LYS A 39 -1.79 6.63 19.55
C LYS A 39 -1.87 6.47 18.04
N PRO A 40 -2.86 5.73 17.50
CA PRO A 40 -3.03 5.57 16.06
C PRO A 40 -3.22 6.92 15.34
N THR A 41 -2.56 7.07 14.21
CA THR A 41 -2.67 8.24 13.31
C THR A 41 -3.55 7.93 12.10
N GLU A 42 -3.69 8.90 11.20
CA GLU A 42 -4.40 8.74 9.92
C GLU A 42 -3.49 8.26 8.78
N THR A 43 -2.36 7.62 9.12
CA THR A 43 -1.34 7.19 8.16
C THR A 43 -1.29 5.66 8.10
N LEU A 44 -1.64 5.11 6.93
CA LEU A 44 -1.41 3.72 6.59
C LEU A 44 0.02 3.55 6.07
N VAL A 45 0.78 2.65 6.68
CA VAL A 45 2.09 2.19 6.22
C VAL A 45 1.93 0.76 5.73
N TYR A 46 2.51 0.45 4.58
CA TYR A 46 2.49 -0.90 4.05
C TYR A 46 3.81 -1.26 3.39
N LEU A 47 4.10 -2.55 3.34
CA LEU A 47 5.28 -3.10 2.68
C LEU A 47 4.84 -4.18 1.69
N VAL A 48 5.36 -4.07 0.48
CA VAL A 48 5.24 -5.09 -0.56
C VAL A 48 6.63 -5.48 -1.07
N ALA A 49 6.80 -6.76 -1.41
CA ALA A 49 8.01 -7.26 -2.01
C ALA A 49 7.85 -7.41 -3.52
N HIS A 50 8.95 -7.17 -4.23
CA HIS A 50 9.08 -7.33 -5.68
C HIS A 50 10.31 -8.18 -5.97
N ALA A 51 10.26 -8.97 -7.05
CA ALA A 51 11.38 -9.82 -7.46
C ALA A 51 12.63 -9.02 -7.91
N SER A 52 12.42 -7.82 -8.47
CA SER A 52 13.47 -6.88 -8.86
C SER A 52 12.93 -5.46 -8.97
N ARG A 53 13.80 -4.48 -9.22
CA ARG A 53 13.38 -3.09 -9.48
C ARG A 53 12.61 -2.95 -10.79
N GLU A 54 12.99 -3.69 -11.83
CA GLU A 54 12.26 -3.69 -13.10
C GLU A 54 10.89 -4.35 -12.95
N ALA A 55 10.79 -5.43 -12.15
CA ALA A 55 9.51 -6.04 -11.83
C ALA A 55 8.61 -5.06 -11.06
N ALA A 56 9.16 -4.33 -10.08
CA ALA A 56 8.43 -3.33 -9.33
C ALA A 56 7.84 -2.24 -10.24
N GLN A 57 8.64 -1.70 -11.15
CA GLN A 57 8.16 -0.68 -12.11
C GLN A 57 6.96 -1.21 -12.91
N LYS A 58 7.07 -2.41 -13.49
CA LYS A 58 6.00 -3.01 -14.30
C LYS A 58 4.73 -3.29 -13.47
N SER A 59 4.90 -3.81 -12.25
CA SER A 59 3.79 -4.05 -11.32
C SER A 59 3.04 -2.77 -11.00
N TRP A 60 3.75 -1.69 -10.68
CA TRP A 60 3.12 -0.41 -10.36
C TRP A 60 2.46 0.24 -11.56
N GLU A 61 3.11 0.25 -12.73
CA GLU A 61 2.52 0.74 -13.98
C GLU A 61 1.21 0.01 -14.31
N SER A 62 1.21 -1.32 -14.17
CA SER A 62 0.03 -2.16 -14.45
C SER A 62 -1.07 -1.97 -13.41
N PHE A 63 -0.72 -1.84 -12.13
CA PHE A 63 -1.65 -1.54 -11.05
C PHE A 63 -2.36 -0.20 -11.26
N TRP A 64 -1.62 0.87 -11.59
CA TRP A 64 -2.22 2.19 -11.82
C TRP A 64 -3.12 2.22 -13.06
N ALA A 65 -2.84 1.38 -14.05
CA ALA A 65 -3.66 1.23 -15.26
C ALA A 65 -4.85 0.28 -15.09
N ASP A 66 -4.96 -0.41 -13.95
CA ASP A 66 -6.01 -1.40 -13.75
C ASP A 66 -7.40 -0.74 -13.63
N PRO A 67 -8.40 -1.15 -14.45
CA PRO A 67 -9.74 -0.57 -14.38
C PRO A 67 -10.44 -0.83 -13.04
N GLU A 68 -10.15 -1.94 -12.35
CA GLU A 68 -10.69 -2.22 -11.02
C GLU A 68 -10.11 -1.25 -9.99
N TRP A 69 -8.83 -0.88 -10.13
CA TRP A 69 -8.23 0.14 -9.29
C TRP A 69 -8.79 1.53 -9.58
N ALA A 70 -8.97 1.89 -10.86
CA ALA A 70 -9.60 3.14 -11.26
C ALA A 70 -11.03 3.26 -10.68
N ALA A 71 -11.81 2.17 -10.74
CA ALA A 71 -13.13 2.10 -10.13
C ALA A 71 -13.07 2.27 -8.60
N ALA A 72 -12.19 1.53 -7.91
CA ALA A 72 -12.01 1.63 -6.46
C ALA A 72 -11.53 3.02 -5.98
N ARG A 73 -10.86 3.79 -6.85
CA ARG A 73 -10.52 5.19 -6.57
C ARG A 73 -11.65 6.16 -6.88
N ALA A 74 -12.49 5.86 -7.86
CA ALA A 74 -13.61 6.70 -8.28
C ALA A 74 -14.85 6.53 -7.39
N ASP A 75 -15.07 5.34 -6.83
CA ASP A 75 -16.25 4.98 -6.03
C ASP A 75 -16.23 5.55 -4.58
N GLY A 76 -15.53 6.66 -4.35
CA GLY A 76 -15.40 7.19 -3.01
C GLY A 76 -14.85 8.61 -2.91
N GLU A 77 -14.99 9.16 -1.71
CA GLU A 77 -14.36 10.42 -1.33
C GLU A 77 -12.83 10.29 -1.36
N GLN A 78 -12.13 11.39 -1.60
CA GLN A 78 -10.68 11.41 -1.47
C GLN A 78 -10.28 11.03 -0.03
N VAL A 79 -9.73 9.82 0.16
CA VAL A 79 -9.30 9.32 1.48
C VAL A 79 -7.80 9.52 1.74
N THR A 80 -7.02 9.80 0.69
CA THR A 80 -5.56 10.00 0.75
C THR A 80 -5.19 11.45 0.45
N ALA A 81 -4.36 12.05 1.31
CA ALA A 81 -3.83 13.41 1.11
C ALA A 81 -2.54 13.39 0.26
N SER A 82 -1.60 12.51 0.62
CA SER A 82 -0.35 12.27 -0.09
C SER A 82 0.09 10.83 0.11
N ALA A 83 1.02 10.36 -0.72
CA ALA A 83 1.68 9.08 -0.56
C ALA A 83 3.16 9.24 -0.89
N THR A 84 4.03 8.65 -0.08
CA THR A 84 5.46 8.53 -0.34
C THR A 84 5.82 7.05 -0.39
N SER A 85 6.83 6.72 -1.18
CA SER A 85 7.35 5.36 -1.28
C SER A 85 8.88 5.39 -1.24
N GLN A 86 9.45 4.34 -0.67
CA GLN A 86 10.87 4.09 -0.65
C GLN A 86 11.09 2.60 -0.84
N PHE A 87 12.16 2.25 -1.55
CA PHE A 87 12.60 0.88 -1.62
C PHE A 87 13.62 0.58 -0.52
N LEU A 88 13.49 -0.59 0.07
CA LEU A 88 14.31 -1.07 1.16
C LEU A 88 15.00 -2.35 0.71
N ASP A 89 16.29 -2.46 0.97
CA ASP A 89 17.00 -3.72 0.87
C ASP A 89 17.03 -4.37 2.26
N PRO A 90 16.63 -5.64 2.41
CA PRO A 90 16.64 -6.29 3.71
C PRO A 90 18.07 -6.39 4.25
N ALA A 91 18.25 -6.05 5.53
CA ALA A 91 19.51 -6.28 6.23
C ALA A 91 19.85 -7.78 6.27
N ASP A 92 21.12 -8.13 6.47
CA ASP A 92 21.61 -9.51 6.42
C ASP A 92 21.03 -10.43 7.51
N PHE A 93 20.62 -9.87 8.64
CA PHE A 93 19.92 -10.55 9.73
C PHE A 93 18.38 -10.46 9.64
N SER A 94 17.83 -9.87 8.58
CA SER A 94 16.38 -9.76 8.40
C SER A 94 15.78 -11.13 8.04
N PRO A 95 14.65 -11.55 8.67
CA PRO A 95 13.91 -12.73 8.26
C PRO A 95 13.34 -12.66 6.83
N LEU A 96 13.33 -11.47 6.22
CA LEU A 96 12.81 -11.22 4.87
C LEU A 96 13.90 -11.27 3.78
N ARG A 97 15.12 -11.72 4.11
CA ARG A 97 16.19 -11.93 3.12
C ARG A 97 15.91 -13.11 2.19
#